data_AF-A0A2V8QGF7-F1
#
_entry.id   AF-A0A2V8QGF7-F1
#
_cell.length_a   1.000
_cell.length_b   1.000
_cell.length_c   1.000
_cell.angle_alpha   90.00
_cell.angle_beta   90.00
_cell.angle_gamma   90.00
#
_symmetry.space_group_name_H-M   'P 1'
#
loop_
_entity.id
_entity.type
_entity.pdbx_description
1 polymer ?
#
loop_
_entity_poly.entity_id
_entity_poly.type
_entity_poly.pdbx_seq_one_letter_code
_entity_poly.pdbx_strand_id
1 'polypeptide(L)'
;GTIITVPAGIYSVSNAQVHTLPVTIWLTLIFIVLFPTVGAYYLNAWALTKVTPSTVAIYIYMQPLFAFGVAPVLLGEKWNRRTIIAAALIFAGVAVVTRRGRSQAVREISEHPDALAR
;
A
#
# COMPACT_ATOMS: atom_id res chain seq x y z
N GLY A 1 -0.94 -12.60 -12.96
CA GLY A 1 -1.52 -11.25 -13.12
C GLY A 1 -1.62 -10.87 -14.58
N THR A 2 -0.46 -10.68 -15.22
CA THR A 2 -0.32 -10.24 -16.62
C THR A 2 -1.10 -11.06 -17.64
N ILE A 3 -1.13 -12.39 -17.52
CA ILE A 3 -1.89 -13.28 -18.43
C ILE A 3 -3.40 -12.97 -18.45
N ILE A 4 -3.95 -12.48 -17.32
CA ILE A 4 -5.39 -12.16 -17.20
C ILE A 4 -5.65 -10.68 -17.49
N THR A 5 -4.78 -9.79 -17.03
CA THR A 5 -4.99 -8.34 -17.12
C THR A 5 -4.67 -7.78 -18.50
N VAL A 6 -3.73 -8.37 -19.24
CA VAL A 6 -3.33 -7.87 -20.56
C VAL A 6 -4.44 -8.08 -21.60
N PRO A 7 -5.06 -9.26 -21.75
CA PRO A 7 -6.17 -9.44 -22.71
C PRO A 7 -7.38 -8.55 -22.37
N ALA A 8 -7.72 -8.44 -21.09
CA ALA A 8 -8.81 -7.58 -20.63
C ALA A 8 -8.52 -6.09 -20.90
N GLY A 9 -7.27 -5.65 -20.69
CA GLY A 9 -6.82 -4.30 -21.00
C GLY A 9 -6.87 -3.99 -22.50
N ILE A 10 -6.39 -4.92 -23.34
CA ILE A 10 -6.45 -4.79 -24.81
C ILE A 10 -7.91 -4.69 -25.27
N TYR A 11 -8.80 -5.55 -24.76
CA TYR A 11 -10.23 -5.51 -25.08
C TYR A 11 -10.88 -4.19 -24.64
N SER A 12 -10.50 -3.65 -23.48
CA SER A 12 -11.06 -2.39 -22.99
C SER A 12 -10.56 -1.19 -23.79
N VAL A 13 -9.28 -1.19 -24.19
CA VAL A 13 -8.68 -0.15 -25.04
C VAL A 13 -9.19 -0.22 -26.47
N SER A 14 -9.39 -1.42 -27.04
CA SER A 14 -9.88 -1.58 -28.41
C SER A 14 -11.32 -1.08 -28.60
N ASN A 15 -12.11 -1.11 -27.53
CA ASN A 15 -13.48 -0.61 -27.53
C ASN A 15 -13.59 0.86 -27.07
N ALA A 16 -12.50 1.45 -26.59
CA ALA A 16 -12.47 2.84 -26.14
C ALA A 16 -12.05 3.77 -27.29
N GLN A 17 -12.69 4.93 -27.41
CA GLN A 17 -12.20 6.00 -28.29
C GLN A 17 -10.99 6.69 -27.65
N VAL A 18 -9.84 6.02 -27.64
CA VAL A 18 -8.61 6.53 -26.99
C VAL A 18 -8.16 7.89 -27.54
N HIS A 19 -8.50 8.16 -28.80
CA HIS A 19 -8.18 9.39 -29.52
C HIS A 19 -8.97 10.62 -29.04
N THR A 20 -10.08 10.43 -28.33
CA THR A 20 -10.88 11.54 -27.78
C THR A 20 -10.54 11.85 -26.33
N LEU A 21 -9.61 11.10 -25.72
CA LEU A 21 -9.23 11.29 -24.33
C LEU A 21 -8.44 12.61 -24.15
N PRO A 22 -8.84 13.46 -23.18
CA PRO A 22 -8.11 14.68 -22.87
C PRO A 22 -6.65 14.43 -22.50
N VAL A 23 -5.77 15.38 -22.82
CA VAL A 23 -4.35 15.33 -22.43
C VAL A 23 -4.15 15.18 -20.92
N THR A 24 -5.10 15.69 -20.13
CA THR A 24 -5.12 15.56 -18.67
C THR A 24 -5.07 14.10 -18.21
N ILE A 25 -5.79 13.19 -18.89
CA ILE A 25 -5.80 11.77 -18.53
C ILE A 25 -4.42 11.16 -18.73
N TRP A 26 -3.77 11.47 -19.85
CA TRP A 26 -2.40 11.01 -20.14
C TRP A 26 -1.41 11.51 -19.09
N LEU A 27 -1.49 12.78 -18.71
CA LEU A 27 -0.65 13.35 -17.66
C LEU A 27 -0.91 12.69 -16.31
N THR A 28 -2.17 12.42 -15.95
CA THR A 28 -2.52 11.69 -14.73
C THR A 28 -1.96 10.26 -14.74
N LEU A 29 -2.02 9.55 -15.86
CA LEU A 29 -1.43 8.22 -15.98
C LEU A 29 0.09 8.24 -15.77
N ILE A 30 0.79 9.15 -16.44
CA ILE A 30 2.24 9.31 -16.27
C ILE A 30 2.59 9.64 -14.83
N PHE A 31 1.83 10.56 -14.21
CA PHE A 31 2.01 10.93 -12.82
C PHE A 31 1.85 9.73 -11.88
N ILE A 32 0.77 8.96 -12.02
CA ILE A 32 0.52 7.76 -11.20
C ILE A 32 1.64 6.73 -11.37
N VAL A 33 2.08 6.48 -12.61
CA VAL A 33 3.15 5.51 -12.87
C VAL A 33 4.46 5.93 -12.22
N LEU A 34 4.86 7.18 -12.38
CA LEU A 34 6.18 7.64 -11.93
C LEU A 34 6.24 7.87 -10.42
N PHE A 35 5.22 8.49 -9.82
CA PHE A 35 5.30 8.94 -8.43
C PHE A 35 4.81 7.87 -7.43
N PRO A 36 3.51 7.57 -7.31
CA PRO A 36 3.02 6.65 -6.30
C PRO A 36 3.32 5.17 -6.58
N THR A 37 3.74 4.79 -7.80
CA THR A 37 4.24 3.43 -8.07
C THR A 37 5.76 3.34 -8.11
N VAL A 38 6.42 3.86 -9.15
CA VAL A 38 7.88 3.69 -9.29
C VAL A 38 8.63 4.38 -8.16
N GLY A 39 8.32 5.65 -7.90
CA GLY A 39 8.94 6.42 -6.83
C GLY A 39 8.71 5.81 -5.45
N ALA A 40 7.47 5.46 -5.11
CA ALA A 40 7.15 4.85 -3.82
C ALA A 40 7.83 3.50 -3.62
N TYR A 41 7.88 2.63 -4.64
CA TYR A 41 8.56 1.34 -4.53
C TYR A 41 10.08 1.49 -4.46
N TYR A 42 10.64 2.44 -5.21
CA TYR A 42 12.06 2.77 -5.09
C TYR A 42 12.40 3.24 -3.67
N LEU A 43 11.59 4.14 -3.10
CA LEU A 43 11.77 4.60 -1.72
C LEU A 43 11.58 3.49 -0.70
N ASN A 44 10.63 2.57 -0.88
CA ASN A 44 10.47 1.40 -0.02
C ASN A 44 11.70 0.48 -0.07
N ALA A 45 12.20 0.18 -1.27
CA ALA A 45 13.41 -0.61 -1.44
C ALA A 45 14.63 0.08 -0.83
N TRP A 46 14.76 1.39 -1.03
CA TRP A 46 15.81 2.19 -0.42
C TRP A 46 15.71 2.22 1.11
N ALA A 47 14.50 2.36 1.68
CA ALA A 47 14.28 2.34 3.12
C ALA A 47 14.72 1.01 3.74
N LEU A 48 14.47 -0.13 3.08
CA LEU A 48 14.95 -1.44 3.54
C LEU A 48 16.48 -1.52 3.67
N THR A 49 17.24 -0.66 2.96
CA THR A 49 18.70 -0.57 3.10
C THR A 49 19.15 0.30 4.29
N LYS A 50 18.24 1.07 4.89
CA LYS A 50 18.53 2.07 5.93
C LYS A 50 17.83 1.80 7.26
N VAL A 51 16.71 1.10 7.24
CA VAL A 51 15.90 0.76 8.43
C VAL A 51 15.58 -0.73 8.45
N THR A 52 15.32 -1.26 9.64
CA THR A 52 14.99 -2.68 9.83
C THR A 52 13.71 -3.04 9.07
N PRO A 53 13.61 -4.27 8.51
CA PRO A 53 12.40 -4.72 7.80
C PRO A 53 11.12 -4.60 8.63
N SER A 54 11.21 -4.79 9.94
CA SER A 54 10.11 -4.61 10.89
C SER A 54 9.58 -3.16 10.91
N THR A 55 10.46 -2.17 10.80
CA THR A 55 10.07 -0.75 10.73
C THR A 55 9.34 -0.44 9.43
N VAL A 56 9.84 -0.95 8.30
CA VAL A 56 9.17 -0.81 7.00
C VAL A 56 7.79 -1.47 7.00
N ALA A 57 7.67 -2.66 7.58
CA ALA A 57 6.39 -3.34 7.72
C ALA A 57 5.37 -2.54 8.55
N ILE A 58 5.81 -1.91 9.65
CA ILE A 58 4.95 -1.01 10.44
C ILE A 58 4.40 0.13 9.58
N TYR A 59 5.25 0.78 8.77
CA TYR A 59 4.80 1.84 7.86
C TYR A 59 3.79 1.35 6.83
N ILE A 60 3.99 0.17 6.24
CA ILE A 60 3.03 -0.46 5.30
C ILE A 60 1.68 -0.72 5.98
N TYR A 61 1.67 -1.15 7.25
CA TYR A 61 0.42 -1.34 8.02
C TYR A 61 -0.22 -0.02 8.47
N MET A 62 0.54 1.06 8.54
CA MET A 62 0.04 2.40 8.85
C MET A 62 -0.59 3.08 7.62
N GLN A 63 -0.14 2.75 6.40
CA GLN A 63 -0.75 3.26 5.16
C GLN A 63 -2.27 3.07 5.07
N PRO A 64 -2.84 1.86 5.28
CA PRO A 64 -4.30 1.69 5.24
C PRO A 64 -5.00 2.50 6.35
N LEU A 65 -4.39 2.65 7.53
CA LEU A 65 -4.94 3.48 8.60
C LEU A 65 -5.10 4.95 8.15
N PHE A 66 -4.05 5.54 7.58
CA PHE A 66 -4.12 6.89 7.04
C PHE A 66 -5.09 6.99 5.87
N ALA A 67 -5.09 6.01 4.97
CA ALA A 67 -6.03 5.98 3.85
C ALA A 67 -7.48 6.01 4.33
N PHE A 68 -7.86 5.16 5.30
CA PHE A 68 -9.22 5.16 5.86
C PHE A 68 -9.54 6.41 6.68
N GLY A 69 -8.57 6.94 7.43
CA GLY A 69 -8.78 8.15 8.23
C GLY A 69 -8.97 9.40 7.37
N VAL A 70 -8.21 9.51 6.28
CA VAL A 70 -8.15 10.71 5.44
C VAL A 70 -9.13 10.63 4.27
N ALA A 71 -9.41 9.45 3.70
CA ALA A 71 -10.26 9.32 2.51
C ALA A 71 -11.64 9.97 2.63
N PRO A 72 -12.40 9.83 3.74
CA PRO A 72 -13.71 10.48 3.86
C PRO A 72 -13.63 12.00 3.82
N VAL A 73 -12.54 12.58 4.36
CA VAL A 73 -12.30 14.03 4.39
C VAL A 73 -11.84 14.53 3.03
N LEU A 74 -10.95 13.80 2.37
CA LEU A 74 -10.29 14.23 1.14
C LEU A 74 -11.11 13.92 -0.13
N LEU A 75 -11.84 12.80 -0.15
CA LEU A 75 -12.68 12.36 -1.27
C LEU A 75 -14.17 12.68 -1.07
N GLY A 76 -14.58 13.12 0.13
CA GLY A 76 -15.98 13.43 0.45
C GLY A 76 -16.89 12.20 0.54
N GLU A 77 -16.31 11.01 0.77
CA GLU A 77 -17.07 9.76 0.84
C GLU A 77 -17.97 9.70 2.08
N LYS A 78 -19.23 9.32 1.88
CA LYS A 78 -20.18 9.12 2.98
C LYS A 78 -19.94 7.78 3.66
N TRP A 79 -19.81 7.80 4.99
CA TRP A 79 -19.74 6.60 5.82
C TRP A 79 -21.06 5.83 5.70
N ASN A 80 -21.02 4.67 5.06
CA ASN A 80 -22.15 3.75 5.01
C ASN A 80 -21.80 2.45 5.77
N ARG A 81 -22.80 1.60 6.03
CA ARG A 81 -22.60 0.31 6.74
C ARG A 81 -21.52 -0.56 6.10
N ARG A 82 -21.40 -0.55 4.77
CA ARG A 82 -20.40 -1.33 4.03
C ARG A 82 -18.99 -0.79 4.28
N THR A 83 -18.80 0.53 4.31
CA THR A 83 -17.51 1.18 4.61
C THR A 83 -17.06 0.84 6.04
N ILE A 84 -17.98 0.83 7.00
CA ILE A 84 -17.69 0.49 8.40
C ILE A 84 -17.22 -0.98 8.52
N ILE A 85 -17.93 -1.92 7.87
CA ILE A 85 -17.56 -3.33 7.88
C ILE A 85 -16.20 -3.54 7.21
N ALA A 86 -15.97 -2.91 6.05
CA ALA A 86 -14.69 -3.00 5.35
C ALA A 86 -13.53 -2.45 6.18
N ALA A 87 -13.73 -1.29 6.83
CA ALA A 87 -12.76 -0.73 7.75
C ALA A 87 -12.46 -1.72 8.88
N ALA A 88 -13.47 -2.23 9.58
CA ALA A 88 -13.29 -3.17 10.67
C ALA A 88 -12.46 -4.41 10.27
N LEU A 89 -12.71 -4.98 9.08
CA LEU A 89 -11.94 -6.11 8.56
C LEU A 89 -10.47 -5.76 8.27
N ILE A 90 -10.21 -4.58 7.70
CA ILE A 90 -8.85 -4.13 7.38
C ILE A 90 -8.07 -3.86 8.67
N PHE A 91 -8.68 -3.18 9.63
CA PHE A 91 -8.11 -2.97 10.95
C PHE A 91 -7.83 -4.28 11.69
N ALA A 92 -8.74 -5.25 11.61
CA ALA A 92 -8.53 -6.58 12.17
C ALA A 92 -7.34 -7.29 11.52
N GLY A 93 -7.24 -7.25 10.19
CA GLY A 93 -6.10 -7.81 9.45
C GLY A 93 -4.77 -7.17 9.85
N VAL A 94 -4.73 -5.83 9.90
CA VAL A 94 -3.56 -5.08 10.38
C VAL A 94 -3.18 -5.51 11.80
N ALA A 95 -4.14 -5.55 12.73
CA ALA A 95 -3.88 -5.95 14.12
C ALA A 95 -3.30 -7.37 14.24
N VAL A 96 -3.78 -8.31 13.43
CA VAL A 96 -3.25 -9.69 13.40
C VAL A 96 -1.79 -9.70 12.96
N VAL A 97 -1.44 -8.95 11.91
CA VAL A 97 -0.06 -8.98 11.42
C VAL A 97 0.90 -8.21 12.32
N THR A 98 0.48 -7.06 12.86
CA THR A 98 1.30 -6.28 13.81
C THR A 98 1.64 -7.08 15.06
N ARG A 99 0.70 -7.89 15.58
CA ARG A 99 0.95 -8.76 16.75
C ARG A 99 1.99 -9.85 16.47
N ARG A 100 1.98 -10.45 15.28
CA ARG A 100 2.99 -11.46 14.88
C ARG A 100 4.38 -10.84 14.71
N GLY A 101 4.48 -9.67 14.08
CA GLY A 101 5.77 -8.99 13.89
C GLY A 101 6.46 -8.62 15.21
N ARG A 102 5.72 -8.14 16.21
CA ARG A 102 6.25 -7.83 17.55
C ARG A 102 6.75 -9.09 18.28
N SER A 103 6.08 -10.23 18.12
CA SER A 103 6.50 -11.49 18.73
C SER A 103 7.79 -12.04 18.12
N GLN A 104 8.06 -11.80 16.83
CA GLN A 104 9.28 -12.24 16.16
C GLN A 104 10.49 -11.41 16.61
N ALA A 105 10.34 -10.08 16.64
CA ALA A 105 11.41 -9.17 17.08
C ALA A 105 11.81 -9.40 18.54
N VAL A 106 10.85 -9.67 19.44
CA VAL A 106 11.13 -9.99 20.86
C VAL A 106 11.88 -11.32 20.99
N ARG A 107 11.56 -12.31 20.15
CA ARG A 107 12.24 -13.61 20.14
C ARG A 107 13.70 -13.50 19.71
N GLU A 108 13.95 -12.75 18.63
CA GLU A 108 15.30 -12.53 18.10
C GLU A 108 16.21 -11.82 19.12
N ILE A 109 15.69 -10.83 19.84
CA ILE A 109 16.42 -10.15 20.94
C ILE A 109 16.69 -11.10 22.12
N SER A 110 15.75 -11.99 22.44
CA SER A 110 15.94 -12.97 23.52
C SER A 110 16.93 -14.08 23.15
N GLU A 111 17.01 -14.44 21.88
CA GLU A 111 17.93 -15.47 21.38
C GLU A 111 19.35 -14.92 21.20
N HIS A 112 19.54 -13.64 20.89
CA HIS A 112 20.84 -13.01 20.68
C HIS A 112 21.01 -11.74 21.55
N PRO A 113 21.09 -11.87 22.90
CA PRO A 113 21.18 -10.72 23.82
C PRO A 113 22.47 -9.91 23.63
N ASP A 114 23.52 -10.53 23.09
CA ASP A 114 24.87 -9.97 22.90
C ASP A 114 24.91 -8.83 21.86
N ALA A 115 23.90 -8.76 20.98
CA ALA A 115 23.78 -7.72 19.94
C ALA A 115 23.48 -6.32 20.52
N LEU A 116 22.98 -6.25 21.76
CA LEU A 116 22.70 -5.00 22.48
C LEU A 116 23.89 -4.51 23.33
N ALA A 117 24.94 -5.33 23.47
CA ALA A 117 26.09 -5.06 24.33
C ALA A 117 27.27 -4.38 23.59
N ARG A 118 27.12 -4.04 22.31
CA ARG A 118 28.09 -3.30 21.48
C ARG A 118 27.48 -1.99 20.99
#